data_AF-A0A515DC43-F1
#
_entry.id   AF-A0A515DC43-F1
#
_cell.length_a   1.000
_cell.length_b   1.000
_cell.length_c   1.000
_cell.angle_alpha   90.00
_cell.angle_beta   90.00
_cell.angle_gamma   90.00
#
_symmetry.space_group_name_H-M   'P 1'
#
loop_
_entity.id
_entity.type
_entity.pdbx_description
1 polymer ?
#
loop_
_entity_poly.entity_id
_entity_poly.type
_entity_poly.pdbx_seq_one_letter_code
_entity_poly.pdbx_strand_id
1 'polypeptide(L)'
;MSDLIAVVVRFVLRIFLLLMALVFIASLLLAGALLLVLWGVRRLWARLTGRPVSPWVFHVDPRAQWSRFYHAADQWPARSSGSRRADESPRRPQDIQDVEVKQPKPPADR
;
A
#
# COMPACT_ATOMS: atom_id res chain seq x y z
N MET A 1 60.33 -20.71 14.73
CA MET A 1 60.04 -19.30 15.10
C MET A 1 58.89 -18.74 14.27
N SER A 2 58.85 -19.01 12.97
CA SER A 2 57.72 -18.70 12.06
C SER A 2 56.36 -19.23 12.53
N ASP A 3 56.30 -20.44 13.06
CA ASP A 3 55.02 -21.03 13.52
C ASP A 3 54.40 -20.28 14.69
N LEU A 4 55.23 -19.80 15.63
CA LEU A 4 54.79 -18.97 16.74
C LEU A 4 54.23 -17.63 16.23
N ILE A 5 54.90 -17.02 15.25
CA ILE A 5 54.44 -15.78 14.62
C ILE A 5 53.09 -16.00 13.94
N ALA A 6 52.92 -17.10 13.19
CA ALA A 6 51.67 -17.41 12.51
C ALA A 6 50.51 -17.63 13.50
N VAL A 7 50.76 -18.32 14.62
CA VAL A 7 49.76 -18.53 15.68
C VAL A 7 49.38 -17.20 16.33
N VAL A 8 50.36 -16.36 16.68
CA VAL A 8 50.12 -15.05 17.30
C VAL A 8 49.35 -14.14 16.34
N VAL A 9 49.76 -14.05 15.08
CA VAL A 9 49.07 -13.21 14.08
C VAL A 9 47.62 -13.64 13.91
N ARG A 10 47.36 -14.95 13.79
CA ARG A 10 45.97 -15.45 13.67
C ARG A 10 45.15 -15.15 14.92
N PHE A 11 45.75 -15.24 16.10
CA PHE A 11 45.10 -14.92 17.36
C PHE A 11 44.76 -13.43 17.47
N VAL A 12 45.73 -12.55 17.19
CA VAL A 12 45.55 -11.09 17.17
C VAL A 12 44.49 -10.69 16.15
N LEU A 13 44.55 -11.24 14.94
CA LEU A 13 43.56 -10.98 13.90
C LEU A 13 42.16 -11.41 14.38
N ARG A 14 42.03 -12.59 15.01
CA ARG A 14 40.75 -13.06 15.54
C ARG A 14 40.20 -12.14 16.63
N ILE A 15 41.04 -11.68 17.55
CA ILE A 15 40.65 -10.71 18.59
C ILE A 15 40.21 -9.40 17.95
N PHE A 16 40.97 -8.91 16.98
CA PHE A 16 40.65 -7.67 16.28
C PHE A 16 39.31 -7.77 15.55
N LEU A 17 39.06 -8.88 14.84
CA LEU A 17 37.78 -9.14 14.20
C LEU A 17 36.64 -9.23 15.22
N LEU A 18 36.87 -9.88 16.37
CA LEU A 18 35.87 -9.95 17.44
C LEU A 18 35.56 -8.57 18.03
N LEU A 19 36.57 -7.72 18.23
CA LEU A 19 36.39 -6.34 18.67
C LEU A 19 35.60 -5.52 17.66
N MET A 20 35.93 -5.62 16.37
CA MET A 20 35.19 -4.95 15.30
C MET A 20 33.74 -5.42 15.24
N ALA A 21 33.51 -6.73 15.30
CA ALA A 21 32.15 -7.29 15.34
C ALA A 21 31.40 -6.83 16.59
N LEU A 22 32.04 -6.79 17.75
CA LEU A 22 31.44 -6.32 18.99
C LEU A 22 31.03 -4.85 18.91
N VAL A 23 31.91 -3.99 18.40
CA VAL A 23 31.63 -2.58 18.16
C VAL A 23 30.47 -2.41 17.17
N PHE A 24 30.47 -3.20 16.09
CA PHE A 24 29.39 -3.18 15.11
C PHE A 24 28.05 -3.58 15.71
N ILE A 25 27.99 -4.69 16.47
CA ILE A 25 26.78 -5.13 17.15
C ILE A 25 26.34 -4.10 18.18
N ALA A 26 27.25 -3.56 18.98
CA ALA A 26 26.95 -2.51 19.96
C ALA A 26 26.38 -1.26 19.28
N SER A 27 26.92 -0.86 18.13
CA SER A 27 26.40 0.26 17.32
C SER A 27 24.99 -0.04 16.79
N LEU A 28 24.74 -1.24 16.27
CA LEU A 28 23.41 -1.65 15.80
C LEU A 28 22.39 -1.66 16.95
N LEU A 29 22.78 -2.21 18.11
CA LEU A 29 21.96 -2.21 19.31
C LEU A 29 21.66 -0.79 19.78
N LEU A 30 22.65 0.08 19.80
CA LEU A 30 22.47 1.47 20.19
C LEU A 30 21.55 2.20 19.21
N ALA A 31 21.75 2.03 17.90
CA ALA A 31 20.88 2.60 16.88
C ALA A 31 19.43 2.09 17.01
N GLY A 32 19.26 0.78 17.22
CA GLY A 32 17.94 0.17 17.46
C GLY A 32 17.29 0.66 18.75
N ALA A 33 18.06 0.82 19.82
CA ALA A 33 17.58 1.36 21.09
C ALA A 33 17.15 2.83 20.94
N LEU A 34 17.93 3.66 20.24
CA LEU A 34 17.54 5.04 19.93
C LEU A 34 16.26 5.09 19.11
N LEU A 35 16.13 4.22 18.10
CA LEU A 35 14.91 4.13 17.29
C LEU A 35 13.70 3.71 18.15
N LEU A 36 13.87 2.72 19.04
CA LEU A 36 12.86 2.27 19.99
C LEU A 36 12.46 3.38 20.97
N VAL A 37 13.42 4.13 21.51
CA VAL A 37 13.16 5.28 22.38
C VAL A 37 12.40 6.35 21.62
N LEU A 38 12.82 6.69 20.40
CA LEU A 38 12.14 7.68 19.57
C LEU A 38 10.71 7.25 19.27
N TRP A 39 10.50 5.99 18.86
CA TRP A 39 9.18 5.40 18.62
C TRP A 39 8.34 5.31 19.89
N GLY A 40 8.96 4.96 21.01
CA GLY A 40 8.34 4.85 22.32
C GLY A 40 7.85 6.22 22.79
N VAL A 41 8.71 7.23 22.80
CA VAL A 41 8.38 8.63 23.09
C VAL A 41 7.29 9.11 22.14
N ARG A 42 7.37 8.79 20.85
CA ARG A 42 6.37 9.16 19.84
C ARG A 42 5.00 8.49 20.06
N ARG A 43 4.97 7.22 20.48
CA ARG A 43 3.75 6.50 20.89
C ARG A 43 3.20 7.03 22.22
N LEU A 44 4.08 7.32 23.17
CA LEU A 44 3.72 7.80 24.49
C LEU A 44 3.18 9.24 24.40
N TRP A 45 3.72 10.07 23.51
CA TRP A 45 3.17 11.37 23.13
C TRP A 45 1.75 11.25 22.57
N ALA A 46 1.48 10.28 21.69
CA ALA A 46 0.12 10.05 21.23
C ALA A 46 -0.84 9.69 22.38
N ARG A 47 -0.34 8.98 23.41
CA ARG A 47 -1.11 8.62 24.61
C ARG A 47 -1.24 9.76 25.62
N LEU A 48 -0.20 10.55 25.86
CA LEU A 48 -0.14 11.62 26.85
C LEU A 48 -0.79 12.91 26.36
N THR A 49 -0.61 13.26 25.08
CA THR A 49 -1.09 14.53 24.55
C THR A 49 -2.52 14.45 24.01
N GLY A 50 -3.13 13.26 23.94
CA GLY A 50 -4.51 13.03 23.47
C GLY A 50 -4.79 13.46 22.02
N ARG A 51 -3.83 14.11 21.36
CA ARG A 51 -3.87 14.57 19.99
C ARG A 51 -3.11 13.56 19.15
N PRO A 52 -3.79 12.82 18.24
CA PRO A 52 -3.13 11.88 17.35
C PRO A 52 -2.13 12.67 16.53
N VAL A 53 -0.85 12.38 16.75
CA VAL A 53 0.21 13.08 16.06
C VAL A 53 0.04 12.81 14.57
N SER A 54 -0.20 13.88 13.80
CA SER A 54 -0.58 13.84 12.40
C SER A 54 0.18 12.74 11.65
N PRO A 55 -0.50 11.71 11.11
CA PRO A 55 0.16 10.69 10.33
C PRO A 55 0.78 11.39 9.11
N TRP A 56 2.08 11.19 8.90
CA TRP A 56 2.74 11.47 7.61
C TRP A 56 2.30 10.47 6.52
N VAL A 57 1.16 9.83 6.72
CA VAL A 57 0.50 9.01 5.72
C VAL A 57 -0.42 9.97 5.00
N PHE A 58 -0.02 10.37 3.79
CA PHE A 58 -0.95 10.90 2.80
C PHE A 58 -2.15 9.94 2.82
N HIS A 59 -3.31 10.42 3.27
CA HIS A 59 -4.54 9.66 3.12
C HIS A 59 -4.82 9.59 1.61
N VAL A 60 -4.23 8.61 0.95
CA VAL A 60 -4.65 8.18 -0.37
C VAL A 60 -5.99 7.54 -0.14
N ASP A 61 -7.05 8.35 -0.29
CA ASP A 61 -8.42 7.89 -0.15
C ASP A 61 -8.69 6.89 -1.28
N PRO A 62 -8.67 5.57 -1.02
CA PRO A 62 -8.66 4.59 -2.10
C PRO A 62 -9.95 4.72 -2.92
N ARG A 63 -11.06 5.09 -2.29
CA ARG A 63 -12.36 5.33 -2.94
C ARG A 63 -12.32 6.42 -4.01
N ALA A 64 -11.52 7.48 -3.79
CA ALA A 64 -11.34 8.55 -4.77
C ALA A 64 -10.49 8.12 -5.97
N GLN A 65 -9.63 7.10 -5.81
CA GLN A 65 -8.85 6.54 -6.90
C GLN A 65 -9.68 5.57 -7.75
N TRP A 66 -10.51 4.72 -7.12
CA TRP A 66 -11.38 3.79 -7.84
C TRP A 66 -12.46 4.48 -8.68
N SER A 67 -13.05 5.59 -8.20
CA SER A 67 -14.07 6.33 -8.96
C SER A 67 -13.55 6.86 -10.31
N ARG A 68 -12.28 7.31 -10.37
CA ARG A 68 -11.68 7.80 -11.63
C ARG A 68 -11.57 6.71 -12.70
N PHE A 69 -11.30 5.46 -12.32
CA PHE A 69 -11.21 4.36 -13.28
C PHE A 69 -12.57 3.87 -13.76
N TYR A 70 -13.59 3.85 -12.88
CA TYR A 70 -14.96 3.51 -13.30
C TYR A 70 -15.52 4.52 -14.31
N HIS A 71 -15.30 5.82 -14.09
CA HIS A 71 -15.71 6.84 -15.06
C HIS A 71 -14.89 6.80 -16.36
N ALA A 72 -13.63 6.36 -16.32
CA ALA A 72 -12.81 6.17 -17.52
C ALA A 72 -13.22 4.92 -18.32
N ALA A 73 -13.79 3.89 -17.67
CA ALA A 73 -14.32 2.71 -18.34
C ALA A 73 -15.61 3.01 -19.13
N ASP A 74 -16.46 3.90 -18.61
CA ASP A 74 -17.67 4.37 -19.31
C ASP A 74 -17.37 5.25 -20.53
N GLN A 75 -16.18 5.85 -20.60
CA GLN A 75 -15.76 6.75 -21.68
C GLN A 75 -14.97 6.07 -22.79
N TRP A 76 -14.81 4.74 -22.79
CA TRP A 76 -14.21 4.06 -23.92
C TRP A 76 -15.14 4.19 -25.14
N PRO A 77 -14.73 4.89 -26.21
CA PRO A 77 -15.59 5.05 -27.36
C PRO A 77 -15.70 3.68 -28.04
N ALA A 78 -16.87 3.06 -27.94
CA ALA A 78 -17.27 2.04 -28.89
C ALA A 78 -17.02 2.64 -30.27
N ARG A 79 -16.05 2.09 -31.00
CA ARG A 79 -15.75 2.51 -32.37
C ARG A 79 -16.99 2.20 -33.21
N SER A 80 -17.92 3.15 -33.29
CA SER A 80 -19.05 3.08 -34.20
C SER A 80 -18.50 3.25 -35.60
N SER A 81 -18.24 2.12 -36.24
CA SER A 81 -18.10 2.02 -37.69
C SER A 81 -19.25 2.77 -38.34
N GLY A 82 -18.90 3.71 -39.20
CA GLY A 82 -19.82 4.73 -39.69
C GLY A 82 -21.09 4.19 -40.33
N SER A 83 -22.19 4.88 -40.07
CA SER A 83 -23.17 5.19 -41.10
C SER A 83 -24.09 6.33 -40.65
N ARG A 84 -24.14 7.36 -41.52
CA ARG A 84 -25.37 7.99 -41.99
C ARG A 84 -26.13 8.96 -41.06
N ARG A 85 -25.97 10.24 -41.42
CA ARG A 85 -26.98 11.33 -41.51
C ARG A 85 -27.63 11.87 -40.22
N ALA A 86 -27.46 13.19 -40.10
CA ALA A 86 -28.49 14.22 -39.91
C ALA A 86 -29.39 14.19 -38.66
N ASP A 87 -29.55 15.41 -38.14
CA ASP A 87 -30.75 15.99 -37.53
C ASP A 87 -30.88 15.98 -35.99
N GLU A 88 -30.86 17.21 -35.47
CA GLU A 88 -31.77 17.78 -34.46
C GLU A 88 -32.24 16.91 -33.27
N SER A 89 -31.77 17.25 -32.05
CA SER A 89 -32.60 17.51 -30.85
C SER A 89 -31.86 17.20 -29.53
N PRO A 90 -31.97 18.05 -28.48
CA PRO A 90 -31.45 17.75 -27.16
C PRO A 90 -32.36 16.72 -26.46
N ARG A 91 -31.98 15.43 -26.52
CA ARG A 91 -32.71 14.37 -25.80
C ARG A 91 -32.35 14.37 -24.32
N ARG A 92 -33.42 14.45 -23.52
CA ARG A 92 -33.52 14.23 -22.07
C ARG A 92 -32.77 12.96 -21.61
N PRO A 93 -32.36 12.88 -20.33
CA PRO A 93 -31.78 11.68 -19.75
C PRO A 93 -32.71 10.49 -19.95
N GLN A 94 -32.12 9.38 -20.37
CA GLN A 94 -32.80 8.21 -20.92
C GLN A 94 -33.65 7.50 -19.86
N ASP A 95 -34.85 7.17 -20.32
CA ASP A 95 -35.87 6.28 -19.80
C ASP A 95 -35.25 5.02 -19.17
N ILE A 96 -35.34 4.93 -17.83
CA ILE A 96 -35.00 3.71 -17.09
C ILE A 96 -36.14 2.73 -17.35
N GLN A 97 -35.91 1.77 -18.25
CA GLN A 97 -36.82 0.64 -18.42
C GLN A 97 -36.72 -0.27 -17.18
N ASP A 98 -37.73 -0.19 -16.32
CA ASP A 98 -37.94 -1.16 -15.25
C ASP A 98 -38.15 -2.55 -15.88
N VAL A 99 -37.24 -3.47 -15.54
CA VAL A 99 -37.31 -4.86 -15.98
C VAL A 99 -38.29 -5.59 -15.09
N GLU A 100 -39.49 -5.85 -15.61
CA GLU A 100 -40.51 -6.63 -14.92
C GLU A 100 -39.99 -8.06 -14.71
N VAL A 101 -39.85 -8.47 -13.44
CA VAL A 101 -39.39 -9.82 -13.08
C VAL A 101 -40.43 -10.83 -13.58
N LYS A 102 -40.05 -11.59 -14.62
CA LYS A 102 -40.89 -12.64 -15.19
C LYS A 102 -41.17 -13.70 -14.12
N GLN A 103 -42.39 -13.70 -13.58
CA GLN A 103 -42.80 -14.71 -12.62
C GLN A 103 -42.80 -16.10 -13.28
N PRO A 104 -42.19 -17.12 -12.65
CA PRO A 104 -42.14 -18.46 -13.20
C PRO A 104 -43.55 -19.07 -13.23
N LYS A 105 -43.97 -19.52 -14.42
CA LYS A 105 -45.24 -20.23 -14.65
C LYS A 105 -45.25 -21.52 -13.79
N PRO A 106 -46.24 -21.74 -12.90
CA PRO A 106 -46.36 -22.98 -12.18
C PRO A 106 -46.61 -24.15 -13.15
N PRO A 107 -46.05 -25.35 -12.87
CA PRO A 107 -46.28 -26.53 -13.70
C PRO A 107 -47.78 -26.86 -13.73
N ALA A 108 -48.29 -27.11 -14.93
CA ALA A 108 -49.69 -27.50 -15.14
C ALA A 108 -49.93 -28.86 -14.50
N ASP A 109 -50.79 -28.88 -13.49
CA ASP A 109 -51.28 -30.10 -12.85
C ASP A 109 -52.66 -30.41 -13.44
N ARG A 110 -52.70 -31.36 -14.39
CA ARG A 110 -53.84 -32.25 -14.73
C ARG A 110 -53.57 -33.11 -15.96
#